data_AF-A0A1Y0MWV1-F1
#
_entry.id   AF-A0A1Y0MWV1-F1
#
_cell.length_a   1.000
_cell.length_b   1.000
_cell.length_c   1.000
_cell.angle_alpha   90.00
_cell.angle_beta   90.00
_cell.angle_gamma   90.00
#
_symmetry.space_group_name_H-M   'P 1'
#
loop_
_entity.id
_entity.type
_entity.pdbx_description
1 polymer ?
#
loop_
_entity_poly.entity_id
_entity_poly.type
_entity_poly.pdbx_seq_one_letter_code
_entity_poly.pdbx_strand_id
1 'polypeptide(L)'
;MRKTISILSILLISIFSCKKENRYKDKFGNEIIEKGDKSYIIPAKYKKTGASYKIFLRNETDKPVNIKNKFTLKPNENKTFNFVDTDSILFDIEPKIYFGDTGLEVEDKKAKLAGIGGEYWKKYNVPDDIQYGFVIVKTGEGDTSTE
;
A
#
# COMPACT_ATOMS: atom_id res chain seq x y z
N MET A 1 22.14 69.16 36.10
CA MET A 1 22.77 67.82 36.24
C MET A 1 21.97 66.84 35.39
N ARG A 2 22.53 66.39 34.27
CA ARG A 2 21.89 65.42 33.35
C ARG A 2 22.12 64.01 33.89
N LYS A 3 21.03 63.24 34.05
CA LYS A 3 21.07 61.80 34.31
C LYS A 3 21.09 61.06 32.97
N THR A 4 22.05 60.17 32.77
CA THR A 4 21.98 59.14 31.73
C THR A 4 22.54 57.85 32.31
N ILE A 5 21.63 56.98 32.74
CA ILE A 5 21.90 55.56 33.01
C ILE A 5 21.69 54.87 31.65
N SER A 6 22.76 54.36 31.04
CA SER A 6 22.61 53.49 29.86
C SER A 6 22.49 52.06 30.34
N ILE A 7 21.24 51.58 30.41
CA ILE A 7 20.90 50.17 30.61
C ILE A 7 21.17 49.47 29.27
N LEU A 8 22.19 48.63 29.21
CA LEU A 8 22.48 47.75 28.09
C LEU A 8 21.41 46.65 28.05
N SER A 9 20.31 46.91 27.34
CA SER A 9 19.27 45.92 27.08
C SER A 9 19.67 45.01 25.91
N ILE A 10 19.81 43.72 26.24
CA ILE A 10 19.16 42.56 25.60
C ILE A 10 19.34 42.41 24.07
N LEU A 11 19.96 41.30 23.64
CA LEU A 11 19.28 40.36 22.74
C LEU A 11 19.97 38.97 22.76
N LEU A 12 19.44 38.06 23.58
CA LEU A 12 19.68 36.63 23.41
C LEU A 12 18.84 36.19 22.20
N ILE A 13 19.43 36.19 21.00
CA ILE A 13 18.76 35.66 19.81
C ILE A 13 18.79 34.13 19.92
N SER A 14 17.74 33.55 20.49
CA SER A 14 17.42 32.14 20.27
C SER A 14 17.01 31.98 18.81
N ILE A 15 17.98 31.67 17.95
CA ILE A 15 17.74 31.16 16.60
C ILE A 15 17.03 29.81 16.72
N PHE A 16 15.70 29.85 16.86
CA PHE A 16 14.86 28.73 16.47
C PHE A 16 15.02 28.55 14.96
N SER A 17 15.98 27.70 14.58
CA SER A 17 16.12 27.24 13.20
C SER A 17 14.89 26.39 12.87
N CYS A 18 13.82 27.05 12.43
CA CYS A 18 12.75 26.38 11.72
C CYS A 18 13.39 25.83 10.43
N LYS A 19 13.75 24.54 10.44
CA LYS A 19 14.34 23.88 9.27
C LYS A 19 13.40 24.12 8.08
N LYS A 20 13.96 24.68 6.99
CA LYS A 20 13.22 25.03 5.77
C LYS A 20 12.46 23.80 5.27
N GLU A 21 11.18 23.99 4.99
CA GLU A 21 10.29 22.95 4.49
C GLU A 21 10.08 23.18 2.98
N ASN A 22 10.41 22.20 2.14
CA ASN A 22 10.12 22.21 0.71
C ASN A 22 8.97 21.24 0.42
N ARG A 23 8.03 21.67 -0.42
CA ARG A 23 6.89 20.85 -0.85
C ARG A 23 6.80 20.82 -2.37
N TYR A 24 6.67 19.64 -2.96
CA TYR A 24 6.46 19.47 -4.40
C TYR A 24 5.69 18.17 -4.68
N LYS A 25 5.15 18.04 -5.90
CA LYS A 25 4.47 16.82 -6.35
C LYS A 25 5.36 16.01 -7.28
N ASP A 26 5.38 14.70 -7.09
CA ASP A 26 6.03 13.79 -8.04
C ASP A 26 5.15 13.56 -9.29
N LYS A 27 5.66 12.77 -10.24
CA LYS A 27 4.95 12.43 -11.48
C LYS A 27 3.65 11.63 -11.26
N PHE A 28 3.47 11.05 -10.08
CA PHE A 28 2.29 10.30 -9.68
C PHE A 28 1.32 11.14 -8.83
N GLY A 29 1.65 12.42 -8.59
CA GLY A 29 0.85 13.36 -7.82
C GLY A 29 1.04 13.26 -6.31
N ASN A 30 1.96 12.43 -5.81
CA ASN A 30 2.27 12.33 -4.39
C ASN A 30 2.93 13.63 -3.92
N GLU A 31 2.53 14.15 -2.77
CA GLU A 31 3.17 15.33 -2.18
C GLU A 31 4.40 14.89 -1.38
N ILE A 32 5.57 15.38 -1.79
CA ILE A 32 6.85 15.17 -1.12
C ILE A 32 7.13 16.39 -0.23
N ILE A 33 7.45 16.13 1.04
CA ILE A 33 7.79 17.15 2.03
C ILE A 33 9.20 16.89 2.55
N GLU A 34 10.13 17.79 2.28
CA GLU A 34 11.50 17.75 2.80
C GLU A 34 11.64 18.76 3.93
N LYS A 35 12.10 18.31 5.11
CA LYS A 35 12.27 19.14 6.31
C LYS A 35 13.61 18.85 6.98
N GLY A 36 14.64 19.54 6.50
CA GLY A 36 16.03 19.20 6.84
C GLY A 36 16.37 17.81 6.32
N ASP A 37 16.81 16.93 7.23
CA ASP A 37 17.25 15.56 6.92
C ASP A 37 16.10 14.54 6.88
N LYS A 38 14.84 15.01 6.94
CA LYS A 38 13.64 14.17 6.91
C LYS A 38 12.86 14.40 5.63
N SER A 39 12.37 13.31 5.04
CA SER A 39 11.44 13.35 3.91
C SER A 39 10.17 12.60 4.26
N TYR A 40 9.01 13.17 3.89
CA TYR A 40 7.69 12.57 4.05
C TYR A 40 7.00 12.51 2.68
N ILE A 41 6.12 11.53 2.51
CA ILE A 41 5.32 11.36 1.31
C ILE A 41 3.85 11.29 1.73
N ILE A 42 3.02 12.18 1.21
CA ILE A 42 1.57 12.08 1.28
C ILE A 42 1.12 11.50 -0.06
N PRO A 43 0.62 10.25 -0.09
CA PRO A 43 0.20 9.61 -1.32
C PRO A 43 -0.92 10.40 -2.02
N ALA A 44 -0.88 10.46 -3.35
CA ALA A 44 -2.00 10.95 -4.12
C ALA A 44 -3.24 10.07 -3.86
N LYS A 45 -4.42 10.69 -3.79
CA LYS A 45 -5.66 9.94 -3.77
C LYS A 45 -5.85 9.20 -5.09
N TYR A 46 -6.09 7.91 -5.00
CA TYR A 46 -6.52 7.09 -6.12
C TYR A 46 -7.95 7.44 -6.49
N LYS A 47 -8.18 7.77 -7.77
CA LYS A 47 -9.50 8.05 -8.31
C LYS A 47 -9.97 6.83 -9.10
N LYS A 48 -11.03 6.18 -8.62
CA LYS A 48 -11.70 5.11 -9.37
C LYS A 48 -12.31 5.67 -10.65
N THR A 49 -12.15 4.93 -11.74
CA THR A 49 -12.57 5.34 -13.08
C THR A 49 -13.42 4.30 -13.81
N GLY A 50 -13.59 3.10 -13.25
CA GLY A 50 -14.06 1.91 -13.95
C GLY A 50 -12.94 1.22 -14.73
N ALA A 51 -11.67 1.52 -14.43
CA ALA A 51 -10.53 0.87 -15.07
C ALA A 51 -10.48 -0.62 -14.71
N SER A 52 -10.10 -1.44 -15.69
CA SER A 52 -9.96 -2.89 -15.53
C SER A 52 -8.49 -3.28 -15.43
N TYR A 53 -8.18 -4.14 -14.47
CA TYR A 53 -6.84 -4.65 -14.17
C TYR A 53 -6.85 -6.18 -14.24
N LYS A 54 -5.83 -6.79 -14.83
CA LYS A 54 -5.63 -8.24 -14.81
C LYS A 54 -4.97 -8.64 -13.49
N ILE A 55 -5.65 -9.50 -12.77
CA ILE A 55 -5.17 -10.10 -11.52
C ILE A 55 -4.84 -11.56 -11.77
N PHE A 56 -3.67 -11.99 -11.31
CA PHE A 56 -3.30 -13.38 -11.14
C PHE A 56 -3.57 -13.81 -9.69
N LEU A 57 -4.22 -14.95 -9.51
CA LEU A 57 -4.49 -15.53 -8.19
C LEU A 57 -4.12 -17.01 -8.18
N ARG A 58 -3.33 -17.45 -7.20
CA ARG A 58 -2.98 -18.85 -6.98
C ARG A 58 -3.46 -19.33 -5.61
N ASN A 59 -3.98 -20.55 -5.54
CA ASN A 59 -4.31 -21.21 -4.28
C ASN A 59 -3.20 -22.20 -3.90
N GLU A 60 -2.43 -21.94 -2.84
CA GLU A 60 -1.43 -22.89 -2.32
C GLU A 60 -1.94 -23.75 -1.17
N THR A 61 -3.20 -23.57 -0.77
CA THR A 61 -3.83 -24.39 0.26
C THR A 61 -4.20 -25.79 -0.27
N ASP A 62 -4.51 -26.68 0.66
CA ASP A 62 -5.00 -28.03 0.40
C ASP A 62 -6.52 -28.09 0.17
N LYS A 63 -7.22 -26.94 0.23
CA LYS A 63 -8.68 -26.85 0.11
C LYS A 63 -9.09 -25.91 -1.02
N PRO A 64 -10.25 -26.15 -1.66
CA PRO A 64 -10.83 -25.17 -2.57
C PRO A 64 -11.15 -23.87 -1.82
N VAL A 65 -10.94 -22.74 -2.49
CA VAL A 65 -11.31 -21.41 -1.96
C VAL A 65 -12.35 -20.79 -2.89
N ASN A 66 -13.47 -20.33 -2.34
CA ASN A 66 -14.50 -19.68 -3.12
C ASN A 66 -14.32 -18.16 -3.15
N ILE A 67 -14.19 -17.62 -4.36
CA ILE A 67 -14.22 -16.19 -4.62
C ILE A 67 -15.68 -15.85 -4.92
N LYS A 68 -16.36 -15.21 -3.96
CA LYS A 68 -17.81 -15.00 -3.99
C LYS A 68 -18.25 -14.33 -5.30
N ASN A 69 -19.29 -14.88 -5.91
CA ASN A 69 -19.89 -14.42 -7.17
C ASN A 69 -18.93 -14.38 -8.39
N LYS A 70 -17.77 -15.04 -8.33
CA LYS A 70 -16.80 -15.08 -9.44
C LYS A 70 -16.43 -16.49 -9.83
N PHE A 71 -15.77 -17.25 -8.96
CA PHE A 71 -15.32 -18.62 -9.23
C PHE A 71 -14.80 -19.31 -7.96
N THR A 72 -14.62 -20.62 -8.02
CA THR A 72 -13.88 -21.39 -7.02
C THR A 72 -12.50 -21.75 -7.56
N LEU A 73 -11.47 -21.63 -6.73
CA LEU A 73 -10.08 -21.95 -7.07
C LEU A 73 -9.65 -23.22 -6.33
N LYS A 74 -9.34 -24.28 -7.06
CA LYS A 74 -8.94 -25.58 -6.48
C LYS A 74 -7.53 -25.52 -5.88
N PRO A 75 -7.15 -26.49 -5.02
CA PRO A 75 -5.79 -26.60 -4.53
C PRO A 75 -4.76 -26.59 -5.66
N ASN A 76 -3.71 -25.78 -5.51
CA ASN A 76 -2.62 -25.57 -6.48
C ASN A 76 -3.02 -25.00 -7.85
N GLU A 77 -4.29 -24.62 -8.02
CA GLU A 77 -4.76 -23.94 -9.22
C GLU A 77 -4.34 -22.48 -9.21
N ASN A 78 -4.06 -21.94 -10.39
CA ASN A 78 -3.95 -20.50 -10.60
C ASN A 78 -4.99 -20.05 -11.64
N LYS A 79 -5.40 -18.80 -11.53
CA LYS A 79 -6.34 -18.19 -12.46
C LYS A 79 -6.05 -16.72 -12.64
N THR A 80 -6.14 -16.28 -13.89
CA THR A 80 -6.12 -14.88 -14.26
C THR A 80 -7.54 -14.38 -14.51
N PHE A 81 -7.87 -13.18 -14.05
CA PHE A 81 -9.16 -12.56 -14.30
C PHE A 81 -9.07 -11.03 -14.30
N ASN A 82 -10.05 -10.38 -14.92
CA ASN A 82 -10.18 -8.94 -14.93
C ASN A 82 -10.91 -8.45 -13.67
N PHE A 83 -10.40 -7.39 -13.05
CA PHE A 83 -10.95 -6.74 -11.88
C PHE A 83 -11.10 -5.23 -12.12
N VAL A 84 -12.32 -4.73 -11.89
CA VAL A 84 -12.65 -3.32 -12.11
C VAL A 84 -12.44 -2.54 -10.81
N ASP A 85 -11.85 -1.35 -10.87
CA ASP A 85 -11.52 -0.54 -9.67
C ASP A 85 -12.72 -0.06 -8.84
N THR A 86 -13.93 -0.14 -9.38
CA THR A 86 -15.18 0.14 -8.68
C THR A 86 -15.74 -1.07 -7.93
N ASP A 87 -15.19 -2.26 -8.15
CA ASP A 87 -15.67 -3.53 -7.57
C ASP A 87 -14.88 -3.92 -6.31
N SER A 88 -15.30 -5.01 -5.67
CA SER A 88 -14.56 -5.68 -4.61
C SER A 88 -14.61 -7.20 -4.77
N ILE A 89 -13.57 -7.87 -4.31
CA ILE A 89 -13.46 -9.33 -4.31
C ILE A 89 -13.53 -9.78 -2.87
N LEU A 90 -14.49 -10.65 -2.55
CA LEU A 90 -14.61 -11.25 -1.22
C LEU A 90 -14.36 -12.75 -1.31
N PHE A 91 -13.43 -13.22 -0.49
CA PHE A 91 -13.09 -14.63 -0.36
C PHE A 91 -13.96 -15.24 0.75
N ASP A 92 -14.36 -16.50 0.62
CA ASP A 92 -15.03 -17.25 1.70
C ASP A 92 -14.12 -17.50 2.91
N ILE A 93 -12.81 -17.39 2.72
CA ILE A 93 -11.78 -17.44 3.75
C ILE A 93 -11.54 -16.11 4.48
N GLU A 94 -12.36 -15.07 4.25
CA GLU A 94 -12.37 -13.73 4.88
C GLU A 94 -11.66 -12.57 4.13
N PRO A 95 -10.47 -12.74 3.52
CA PRO A 95 -9.80 -11.67 2.79
C PRO A 95 -10.69 -10.95 1.79
N LYS A 96 -10.40 -9.68 1.57
CA LYS A 96 -11.06 -8.84 0.59
C LYS A 96 -10.04 -8.00 -0.17
N ILE A 97 -10.18 -7.97 -1.49
CA ILE A 97 -9.39 -7.11 -2.38
C ILE A 97 -10.31 -6.02 -2.94
N TYR A 98 -9.89 -4.77 -2.90
CA TYR A 98 -10.63 -3.64 -3.45
C TYR A 98 -9.66 -2.50 -3.78
N PHE A 99 -10.10 -1.51 -4.57
CA PHE A 99 -9.35 -0.26 -4.66
C PHE A 99 -9.88 0.72 -3.61
N GLY A 100 -8.99 1.23 -2.75
CA GLY A 100 -9.31 2.24 -1.74
C GLY A 100 -8.79 3.62 -2.11
N ASP A 101 -8.41 4.40 -1.11
CA ASP A 101 -8.00 5.80 -1.27
C ASP A 101 -6.62 5.94 -1.90
N THR A 102 -5.78 4.88 -1.86
CA THR A 102 -4.39 4.94 -2.35
C THR A 102 -4.08 3.93 -3.45
N GLY A 103 -5.07 3.16 -3.91
CA GLY A 103 -4.92 2.16 -4.96
C GLY A 103 -5.48 0.82 -4.54
N LEU A 104 -4.87 -0.26 -5.02
CA LEU A 104 -5.28 -1.62 -4.65
C LEU A 104 -4.93 -1.90 -3.19
N GLU A 105 -5.92 -2.32 -2.42
CA GLU A 105 -5.86 -2.59 -0.99
C GLU A 105 -6.36 -4.01 -0.70
N VAL A 106 -5.81 -4.59 0.36
CA VAL A 106 -6.18 -5.91 0.87
C VAL A 106 -6.57 -5.77 2.33
N GLU A 107 -7.81 -6.12 2.64
CA GLU A 107 -8.28 -6.34 4.00
C GLU A 107 -8.09 -7.83 4.32
N ASP A 108 -7.07 -8.15 5.11
CA ASP A 108 -6.80 -9.53 5.55
C ASP A 108 -6.17 -9.55 6.95
N LYS A 109 -6.97 -9.92 7.95
CA LYS A 109 -6.55 -9.92 9.35
C LYS A 109 -5.65 -11.10 9.72
N LYS A 110 -5.62 -12.15 8.90
CA LYS A 110 -4.91 -13.41 9.19
C LYS A 110 -3.83 -13.70 8.15
N ALA A 111 -3.50 -12.71 7.31
CA ALA A 111 -2.48 -12.79 6.27
C ALA A 111 -2.55 -14.09 5.42
N LYS A 112 -3.77 -14.52 5.12
CA LYS A 112 -4.10 -15.64 4.24
C LYS A 112 -3.86 -15.32 2.76
N LEU A 113 -3.68 -14.06 2.40
CA LEU A 113 -3.43 -13.57 1.05
C LEU A 113 -2.12 -12.77 1.01
N ALA A 114 -1.16 -13.24 0.21
CA ALA A 114 0.11 -12.57 -0.02
C ALA A 114 0.15 -11.96 -1.43
N GLY A 115 0.57 -10.69 -1.54
CA GLY A 115 0.93 -10.10 -2.83
C GLY A 115 2.25 -10.70 -3.35
N ILE A 116 2.34 -10.98 -4.65
CA ILE A 116 3.55 -11.58 -5.25
C ILE A 116 4.19 -10.69 -6.32
N GLY A 117 5.51 -10.79 -6.40
CA GLY A 117 6.39 -10.04 -7.30
C GLY A 117 7.66 -10.83 -7.64
N GLY A 118 8.49 -10.30 -8.54
CA GLY A 118 9.87 -10.74 -8.74
C GLY A 118 10.03 -12.24 -9.01
N GLU A 119 10.72 -12.95 -8.11
CA GLU A 119 10.97 -14.39 -8.25
C GLU A 119 9.68 -15.24 -8.28
N TYR A 120 8.62 -14.80 -7.58
CA TYR A 120 7.36 -15.52 -7.55
C TYR A 120 6.60 -15.43 -8.88
N TRP A 121 6.79 -14.35 -9.64
CA TRP A 121 6.25 -14.26 -11.00
C TRP A 121 6.85 -15.34 -11.89
N LYS A 122 8.17 -15.57 -11.79
CA LYS A 122 8.85 -16.65 -12.49
C LYS A 122 8.43 -18.03 -11.97
N LYS A 123 8.38 -18.21 -10.65
CA LYS A 123 7.99 -19.48 -9.99
C LYS A 123 6.64 -19.99 -10.48
N TYR A 124 5.66 -19.08 -10.64
CA TYR A 124 4.31 -19.44 -11.05
C TYR A 124 4.01 -19.22 -12.53
N ASN A 125 5.01 -18.87 -13.34
CA ASN A 125 4.85 -18.53 -14.75
C ASN A 125 3.74 -17.49 -14.98
N VAL A 126 3.75 -16.42 -14.18
CA VAL A 126 2.77 -15.33 -14.27
C VAL A 126 2.96 -14.60 -15.62
N PRO A 127 1.89 -14.42 -16.42
CA PRO A 127 1.99 -13.69 -17.68
C PRO A 127 2.47 -12.23 -17.51
N ASP A 128 3.21 -11.71 -18.48
CA ASP A 128 3.81 -10.36 -18.42
C ASP A 128 2.77 -9.22 -18.42
N ASP A 129 1.54 -9.49 -18.86
CA ASP A 129 0.46 -8.50 -18.94
C ASP A 129 -0.38 -8.39 -17.65
N ILE A 130 -0.02 -9.14 -16.60
CA ILE A 130 -0.63 -9.08 -15.27
C ILE A 130 -0.17 -7.82 -14.53
N GLN A 131 -1.11 -7.07 -13.96
CA GLN A 131 -0.80 -5.90 -13.14
C GLN A 131 -0.61 -6.26 -11.66
N TYR A 132 -1.35 -7.24 -11.15
CA TYR A 132 -1.29 -7.64 -9.75
C TYR A 132 -1.33 -9.16 -9.60
N GLY A 133 -0.51 -9.69 -8.70
CA GLY A 133 -0.48 -11.12 -8.40
C GLY A 133 -0.71 -11.37 -6.91
N PHE A 134 -1.49 -12.41 -6.60
CA PHE A 134 -1.73 -12.86 -5.24
C PHE A 134 -1.61 -14.38 -5.10
N VAL A 135 -1.19 -14.81 -3.92
CA VAL A 135 -1.20 -16.20 -3.48
C VAL A 135 -2.05 -16.31 -2.23
N ILE A 136 -2.96 -17.28 -2.22
CA ILE A 136 -3.61 -17.74 -1.00
C ILE A 136 -2.64 -18.71 -0.33
N VAL A 137 -2.03 -18.27 0.76
CA VAL A 137 -0.98 -19.02 1.46
C VAL A 137 -1.57 -20.12 2.32
N LYS A 138 -0.76 -21.13 2.62
CA LYS A 138 -1.16 -22.18 3.57
C LYS A 138 -1.32 -21.59 4.97
N THR A 139 -2.16 -22.21 5.77
CA THR A 139 -2.27 -21.92 7.21
C THR A 139 -0.88 -21.97 7.86
N GLY A 140 -0.52 -20.96 8.65
CA GLY A 140 0.79 -20.87 9.31
C GLY A 140 1.92 -20.30 8.45
N GLU A 141 1.78 -20.21 7.11
CA GLU A 141 2.76 -19.54 6.24
C GLU A 141 2.50 -18.04 6.11
N GLY A 142 1.31 -17.59 6.50
CA GLY A 142 0.90 -16.19 6.57
C GLY A 142 0.75 -15.64 7.99
N ASP A 143 0.70 -16.49 9.02
CA ASP A 143 0.52 -16.05 10.41
C ASP A 143 1.71 -15.18 10.83
N THR A 144 1.51 -13.86 10.80
CA THR A 144 2.35 -12.94 11.55
C THR A 144 2.15 -13.30 13.02
N SER A 145 3.18 -13.85 13.65
CA SER A 145 3.19 -14.15 15.08
C SER A 145 2.55 -13.01 15.89
N THR A 146 1.39 -13.26 16.49
CA THR A 146 0.98 -12.54 17.68
C THR A 146 1.70 -13.16 18.86
N GLU A 147 2.73 -12.47 19.34
CA GLU A 147 2.94 -12.24 20.77
C GLU A 147 3.11 -10.73 21.00
#